data_AF-A0A8T7BKR5-F1
#
_entry.id   AF-A0A8T7BKR5-F1
#
_cell.length_a   1.000
_cell.length_b   1.000
_cell.length_c   1.000
_cell.angle_alpha   90.00
_cell.angle_beta   90.00
_cell.angle_gamma   90.00
#
_symmetry.space_group_name_H-M   'P 1'
#
loop_
_entity.id
_entity.type
_entity.pdbx_description
1 polymer ?
#
loop_
_entity_poly.entity_id
_entity_poly.type
_entity_poly.pdbx_seq_one_letter_code
_entity_poly.pdbx_strand_id
1 'polypeptide(L)'
;VMPGCLGLDAMWQLVGFFLGWTGAPGKGRALGAGKVKFTGQATPKNKLISYKINMKRVILRSLVMGVADGVMEVDGRVIYEANDLRVGLFARTDDF
;
A
#
# COMPACT_ATOMS: atom_id res chain seq x y z
N VAL A 1 16.71 10.78 7.57
CA VAL A 1 16.16 10.18 6.33
C VAL A 1 14.83 9.54 6.71
N MET A 2 13.77 9.68 5.90
CA MET A 2 12.50 9.01 6.18
C MET A 2 12.69 7.48 6.10
N PRO A 3 12.27 6.71 7.11
CA PRO A 3 12.32 5.24 7.05
C PRO A 3 11.54 4.70 5.85
N GLY A 4 12.19 3.87 5.01
CA GLY A 4 11.56 3.29 3.82
C GLY A 4 10.31 2.45 4.13
N CYS A 5 10.27 1.82 5.31
CA CYS A 5 9.12 1.06 5.79
C CYS A 5 7.85 1.92 5.93
N LEU A 6 7.96 3.20 6.29
CA LEU A 6 6.79 4.08 6.39
C LEU A 6 6.23 4.45 5.01
N GLY A 7 7.11 4.57 4.00
CA GLY A 7 6.68 4.77 2.62
C GLY A 7 5.99 3.52 2.05
N LEU A 8 6.48 2.34 2.43
CA LEU A 8 5.84 1.07 2.09
C LEU A 8 4.49 0.91 2.79
N ASP A 9 4.42 1.27 4.07
CA ASP A 9 3.18 1.21 4.86
C ASP A 9 2.09 2.13 4.30
N ALA A 10 2.44 3.34 3.88
CA ALA A 10 1.50 4.24 3.21
C ALA A 10 0.88 3.60 1.95
N MET A 11 1.63 2.80 1.19
CA MET A 11 1.08 2.08 0.05
C MET A 11 0.06 1.01 0.47
N TRP A 12 0.33 0.23 1.52
CA TRP A 12 -0.67 -0.70 2.08
C TRP A 12 -1.89 0.02 2.64
N GLN A 13 -1.70 1.14 3.33
CA GLN A 13 -2.80 1.95 3.86
C GLN A 13 -3.72 2.43 2.72
N LEU A 14 -3.17 2.90 1.60
CA LEU A 14 -3.95 3.34 0.44
C LEU A 14 -4.72 2.19 -0.23
N VAL A 15 -4.14 1.00 -0.33
CA VAL A 15 -4.86 -0.19 -0.84
C VAL A 15 -6.00 -0.56 0.11
N GLY A 16 -5.77 -0.57 1.42
CA GLY A 16 -6.80 -0.83 2.42
C GLY A 16 -7.91 0.22 2.44
N PHE A 17 -7.54 1.49 2.32
CA PHE A 17 -8.47 2.61 2.18
C PHE A 17 -9.34 2.44 0.94
N PHE A 18 -8.75 2.09 -0.21
CA PHE A 18 -9.50 1.83 -1.43
C PHE A 18 -10.54 0.72 -1.23
N LEU A 19 -10.18 -0.39 -0.56
CA LEU A 19 -11.14 -1.46 -0.27
C LEU A 19 -12.31 -0.94 0.59
N GLY A 20 -12.04 -0.17 1.65
CA GLY A 20 -13.09 0.47 2.44
C GLY A 20 -13.94 1.44 1.62
N TRP A 21 -13.31 2.19 0.71
CA TRP A 21 -13.98 3.13 -0.19
C TRP A 21 -14.93 2.45 -1.18
N THR A 22 -14.66 1.20 -1.58
CA THR A 22 -15.62 0.39 -2.37
C THR A 22 -16.87 -0.04 -1.59
N GLY A 23 -16.96 0.27 -0.29
CA GLY A 23 -18.05 -0.14 0.59
C GLY A 23 -17.86 -1.53 1.22
N ALA A 24 -16.69 -2.14 1.06
CA ALA A 24 -16.42 -3.46 1.62
C ALA A 24 -16.25 -3.38 3.15
N PRO A 25 -16.92 -4.24 3.93
CA PRO A 25 -16.83 -4.21 5.39
C PRO A 25 -15.54 -4.89 5.90
N GLY A 26 -15.13 -4.54 7.12
CA GLY A 26 -14.07 -5.21 7.85
C GLY A 26 -12.88 -4.31 8.21
N LYS A 27 -11.97 -4.85 9.01
CA LYS A 27 -10.73 -4.20 9.44
C LYS A 27 -9.59 -4.58 8.52
N GLY A 28 -8.83 -3.59 8.06
CA GLY A 28 -7.70 -3.80 7.15
C GLY A 28 -6.51 -4.49 7.81
N ARG A 29 -5.88 -5.42 7.07
CA ARG A 29 -4.59 -6.03 7.41
C ARG A 29 -3.72 -6.12 6.16
N ALA A 30 -2.52 -5.60 6.24
CA ALA A 30 -1.50 -5.84 5.22
C ALA A 30 -1.10 -7.33 5.27
N LEU A 31 -1.10 -7.98 4.10
CA LEU A 31 -0.76 -9.40 3.93
C LEU A 31 0.61 -9.57 3.25
N GLY A 32 1.38 -8.48 3.16
CA GLY A 32 2.70 -8.42 2.57
C GLY A 32 2.73 -7.84 1.16
N ALA A 33 3.87 -8.02 0.51
CA ALA A 33 4.15 -7.59 -0.85
C ALA A 33 4.90 -8.70 -1.59
N GLY A 34 4.96 -8.61 -2.92
CA GLY A 34 5.88 -9.41 -3.75
C GLY A 34 7.30 -8.85 -3.65
N LYS A 35 7.68 -8.02 -4.63
CA LYS A 35 9.00 -7.39 -4.67
C LYS A 35 8.91 -5.95 -4.16
N VAL A 36 9.85 -5.56 -3.30
CA VAL A 36 10.03 -4.17 -2.86
C VAL A 36 11.43 -3.72 -3.26
N LYS A 37 11.53 -2.53 -3.85
CA LYS A 37 12.80 -1.92 -4.27
C LYS A 37 12.90 -0.51 -3.74
N PHE A 38 14.03 -0.21 -3.10
CA PHE A 38 14.39 1.13 -2.65
C PHE A 38 15.63 1.60 -3.43
N THR A 39 15.49 2.62 -4.28
CA THR A 39 16.56 3.15 -5.14
C THR A 39 16.94 4.60 -4.82
N GLY A 40 16.24 5.22 -3.87
CA GLY A 40 16.51 6.57 -3.41
C GLY A 40 16.06 6.78 -1.97
N GLN A 41 15.99 8.03 -1.53
CA GLN A 41 15.64 8.38 -0.16
C GLN A 41 14.89 9.71 -0.09
N ALA A 42 13.96 9.84 0.85
CA ALA A 42 13.38 11.13 1.22
C ALA A 42 14.16 11.76 2.37
N THR A 43 14.57 13.02 2.18
CA THR A 43 15.33 13.83 3.13
C THR A 43 14.50 15.03 3.58
N PRO A 44 14.87 15.71 4.69
CA PRO A 44 14.17 16.92 5.11
C PRO A 44 14.16 18.07 4.09
N LYS A 45 14.99 18.03 3.04
CA LYS A 45 15.02 19.05 1.97
C LYS A 45 13.93 18.85 0.91
N ASN A 46 13.36 17.65 0.83
CA ASN A 46 12.34 17.33 -0.15
C ASN A 46 10.99 17.95 0.23
N LYS A 47 10.16 18.29 -0.76
CA LYS A 47 8.93 19.07 -0.54
C LYS A 47 7.67 18.24 -0.63
N LEU A 48 7.62 17.29 -1.57
CA LEU A 48 6.43 16.51 -1.83
C LEU A 48 6.76 15.03 -2.00
N ILE A 49 6.00 14.20 -1.28
CA ILE A 49 5.95 12.76 -1.49
C ILE A 49 4.64 12.45 -2.18
N SER A 50 4.69 11.66 -3.26
CA SER A 50 3.51 11.24 -4.00
C SER A 50 3.48 9.72 -4.10
N TYR A 51 2.34 9.13 -3.73
CA TYR A 51 2.10 7.70 -3.87
C TYR A 51 1.16 7.48 -5.05
N LYS A 52 1.54 6.58 -5.96
CA LYS A 52 0.69 6.14 -7.06
C LYS A 52 0.44 4.65 -6.89
N ILE A 53 -0.84 4.28 -6.79
CA ILE A 53 -1.27 2.90 -6.56
C ILE A 53 -2.08 2.45 -7.76
N ASN A 54 -1.68 1.33 -8.36
CA ASN A 54 -2.39 0.70 -9.46
C ASN A 54 -3.00 -0.63 -9.00
N MET A 55 -4.32 -0.66 -8.84
CA MET A 55 -5.05 -1.87 -8.45
C MET A 55 -4.99 -2.90 -9.58
N LYS A 56 -4.40 -4.07 -9.30
CA LYS A 56 -4.33 -5.20 -10.26
C LYS A 56 -5.54 -6.12 -10.15
N ARG A 57 -5.96 -6.37 -8.92
CA ARG A 57 -7.06 -7.29 -8.62
C ARG A 57 -7.80 -6.85 -7.37
N VAL A 58 -9.12 -6.86 -7.45
CA VAL A 58 -10.01 -6.57 -6.32
C VAL A 58 -10.96 -7.75 -6.18
N ILE A 59 -11.02 -8.33 -4.98
CA ILE A 59 -11.88 -9.47 -4.66
C ILE A 59 -12.85 -8.99 -3.58
N LEU A 60 -14.15 -8.95 -3.90
CA LEU A 60 -15.23 -8.50 -3.02
C LEU A 60 -16.23 -9.63 -2.78
N ARG A 61 -15.77 -10.74 -2.19
CA ARG A 61 -16.61 -11.92 -1.88
C ARG A 61 -16.51 -12.24 -0.38
N SER A 62 -16.65 -13.52 -0.02
CA SER A 62 -16.46 -13.99 1.36
C SER A 62 -15.09 -13.61 1.95
N LEU A 63 -14.06 -13.54 1.11
CA LEU A 63 -12.78 -12.89 1.41
C LEU A 63 -12.70 -11.58 0.63
N VAL A 64 -12.51 -10.46 1.35
CA VAL A 64 -12.24 -9.15 0.77
C VAL A 64 -10.73 -8.94 0.68
N MET A 65 -10.19 -8.77 -0.52
CA MET A 65 -8.75 -8.55 -0.72
C MET A 65 -8.46 -7.67 -1.94
N GLY A 66 -7.49 -6.77 -1.78
CA GLY A 66 -6.91 -5.97 -2.85
C GLY A 66 -5.47 -6.39 -3.13
N VAL A 67 -5.12 -6.44 -4.42
CA VAL A 67 -3.75 -6.62 -4.91
C VAL A 67 -3.40 -5.42 -5.78
N ALA A 68 -2.28 -4.76 -5.51
CA ALA A 68 -1.85 -3.58 -6.25
C ALA A 68 -0.33 -3.53 -6.46
N ASP A 69 0.09 -2.84 -7.51
CA ASP A 69 1.46 -2.33 -7.61
C ASP A 69 1.46 -0.86 -7.16
N GLY A 70 2.57 -0.40 -6.58
CA GLY A 70 2.71 0.95 -6.04
C GLY A 70 4.08 1.54 -6.32
N VAL A 71 4.11 2.84 -6.56
CA VAL A 71 5.36 3.62 -6.60
C VAL A 71 5.26 4.81 -5.67
N MET A 72 6.39 5.15 -5.05
CA MET A 72 6.56 6.36 -4.27
C MET A 72 7.56 7.28 -4.97
N GLU A 73 7.11 8.50 -5.24
CA GLU A 73 7.88 9.58 -5.81
C GLU A 73 8.24 10.60 -4.73
N VAL A 74 9.42 11.20 -4.86
CA VAL A 74 9.85 12.36 -4.08
C VAL A 74 10.20 13.46 -5.05
N ASP A 75 9.49 14.58 -4.94
CA ASP A 75 9.62 15.74 -5.85
C ASP A 75 9.58 15.33 -7.34
N GLY A 76 8.67 14.40 -7.68
CA GLY A 76 8.46 13.91 -9.04
C GLY A 76 9.40 12.78 -9.51
N ARG A 77 10.36 12.34 -8.69
CA ARG A 77 11.26 11.22 -9.01
C ARG A 77 10.86 9.96 -8.27
N VAL A 78 10.64 8.85 -9.00
CA VAL A 78 10.38 7.53 -8.41
C VAL A 78 11.61 7.07 -7.62
N ILE A 79 11.40 6.72 -6.35
CA ILE A 79 12.45 6.17 -5.48
C ILE A 79 12.10 4.81 -4.92
N TYR A 80 10.82 4.50 -4.70
CA TYR A 80 10.36 3.18 -4.25
C TYR A 80 9.39 2.57 -5.24
N GLU A 81 9.50 1.25 -5.40
CA GLU A 81 8.62 0.43 -6.20
C GLU A 81 8.21 -0.78 -5.35
N ALA A 82 6.92 -1.10 -5.31
CA ALA A 82 6.38 -2.26 -4.62
C ALA A 82 5.40 -2.98 -5.54
N ASN A 83 5.66 -4.27 -5.78
CA ASN A 83 4.81 -5.12 -6.61
C ASN A 83 3.98 -6.05 -5.75
N ASP A 84 2.76 -6.35 -6.20
CA ASP A 84 1.84 -7.29 -5.56
C ASP A 84 1.64 -7.01 -4.06
N LEU A 85 1.47 -5.73 -3.69
CA LEU A 85 0.98 -5.31 -2.39
C LEU A 85 -0.38 -5.98 -2.14
N ARG A 86 -0.51 -6.68 -1.02
CA ARG A 86 -1.75 -7.38 -0.65
C ARG A 86 -2.32 -6.80 0.64
N VAL A 87 -3.61 -6.48 0.63
CA VAL A 87 -4.36 -6.05 1.82
C VAL A 87 -5.69 -6.78 1.85
N GLY A 88 -6.07 -7.33 3.00
CA GLY A 88 -7.38 -7.93 3.21
C GLY A 88 -8.22 -7.13 4.21
N LEU A 89 -9.55 -7.20 4.08
CA LEU A 89 -10.47 -6.75 5.12
C LEU A 89 -11.10 -7.94 5.83
N PHE A 90 -11.11 -7.91 7.16
CA PHE A 90 -11.58 -9.01 7.99
C PHE A 90 -12.63 -8.53 8.99
N ALA A 91 -13.75 -9.25 9.11
CA ALA A 91 -14.81 -8.91 10.07
C ALA A 91 -14.34 -9.07 11.53
N ARG A 92 -13.54 -10.11 11.80
CA ARG A 92 -12.89 -10.38 13.08
C ARG A 92 -11.39 -10.53 12.85
N THR A 93 -10.59 -10.10 13.83
CA THR A 93 -9.13 -10.14 13.75
C THR A 93 -8.54 -10.85 14.96
N ASP A 94 -9.33 -11.69 15.62
CA ASP A 94 -8.98 -12.37 16.87
C ASP A 94 -8.02 -13.54 16.62
N ASP A 95 -8.08 -14.12 15.40
CA ASP A 95 -7.28 -15.28 14.96
C ASP A 95 -6.05 -14.90 14.12
N PHE A 96 -5.66 -13.61 14.14
CA PHE A 96 -4.50 -13.07 13.41
C PHE A 96 -3.24 -13.04 14.27
#